data_AF-A0A653W4R7-F1
#
_entry.id   AF-A0A653W4R7-F1
#
_cell.length_a   1.000
_cell.length_b   1.000
_cell.length_c   1.000
_cell.angle_alpha   90.00
_cell.angle_beta   90.00
_cell.angle_gamma   90.00
#
_symmetry.space_group_name_H-M   'P 1'
#
loop_
_entity.id
_entity.type
_entity.pdbx_description
1 polymer ?
#
loop_
_entity_poly.entity_id
_entity_poly.type
_entity_poly.pdbx_seq_one_letter_code
_entity_poly.pdbx_strand_id
1 'polypeptide(L)'
;METKNRTLVNQLEEILEKNRDAQKGYAKAAENAKDQNLKAYFENKSGERSTFNQTLNKELVASYDEIETEGSFTGSLHRGWMDIKAFFSADNDESMLEEAIRGDKAAVEEYEDVLDDKDLPANVASIIREQLIKIRTDLNKVKSMEDLVD
;
A
#
# COMPACT_ATOMS: atom_id res chain seq x y z
N MET A 1 -14.75 3.34 26.56
CA MET A 1 -14.24 3.49 25.18
C MET A 1 -12.77 3.16 25.25
N GLU A 2 -12.38 1.95 24.86
CA GLU A 2 -10.96 1.59 24.76
C GLU A 2 -10.44 2.18 23.45
N THR A 3 -9.77 3.32 23.55
CA THR A 3 -8.87 3.78 22.50
C THR A 3 -7.78 2.72 22.42
N LYS A 4 -7.84 1.83 21.43
CA LYS A 4 -6.75 0.90 21.15
C LYS A 4 -5.49 1.74 20.97
N ASN A 5 -4.55 1.69 21.92
CA ASN A 5 -3.18 2.06 21.66
C ASN A 5 -2.68 1.12 20.56
N ARG A 6 -2.72 1.56 19.30
CA ARG A 6 -2.03 0.87 18.21
C ARG A 6 -0.54 1.00 18.53
N THR A 7 0.14 -0.13 18.69
CA THR A 7 1.60 -0.11 18.73
C THR A 7 2.10 0.20 17.33
N LEU A 8 3.23 0.89 17.25
CA LEU A 8 3.94 1.15 16.00
C LEU A 8 4.10 -0.11 15.12
N VAL A 9 4.37 -1.24 15.75
CA VAL A 9 4.44 -2.57 15.11
C VAL A 9 3.15 -2.90 14.36
N ASN A 10 1.98 -2.70 14.98
CA ASN A 10 0.70 -2.98 14.34
C ASN A 10 0.47 -2.06 13.13
N GLN A 11 0.85 -0.78 13.22
CA GLN A 11 0.70 0.15 12.09
C GLN A 11 1.61 -0.25 10.93
N LEU A 12 2.84 -0.67 11.20
CA LEU A 12 3.79 -1.14 10.19
C LEU A 12 3.34 -2.46 9.55
N GLU A 13 2.75 -3.38 10.33
CA GLU A 13 2.10 -4.58 9.80
C GLU A 13 0.95 -4.20 8.86
N GLU A 14 0.12 -3.21 9.21
CA GLU A 14 -0.97 -2.75 8.36
C GLU A 14 -0.48 -2.14 7.04
N ILE A 15 0.65 -1.42 7.04
CA ILE A 15 1.29 -0.96 5.79
C ILE A 15 1.70 -2.15 4.90
N LEU A 16 2.31 -3.18 5.48
CA LEU A 16 2.63 -4.40 4.73
C LEU A 16 1.38 -5.09 4.20
N GLU A 17 0.30 -5.14 4.97
CA GLU A 17 -0.96 -5.71 4.52
C GLU A 17 -1.54 -4.96 3.33
N LYS A 18 -1.62 -3.62 3.44
CA LYS A 18 -2.14 -2.76 2.38
C LYS A 18 -1.32 -2.87 1.09
N ASN A 19 0.01 -2.98 1.19
CA ASN A 19 0.85 -3.24 0.02
C ASN A 19 0.55 -4.60 -0.62
N ARG A 20 0.32 -5.67 0.16
CA ARG A 20 -0.04 -7.00 -0.38
C ARG A 20 -1.42 -7.00 -1.02
N ASP A 21 -2.38 -6.32 -0.40
CA ASP A 21 -3.74 -6.22 -0.92
C ASP A 21 -3.78 -5.40 -2.20
N ALA A 22 -3.06 -4.27 -2.25
CA ALA A 22 -2.89 -3.47 -3.46
C ALA A 22 -2.20 -4.26 -4.57
N GLN A 23 -1.14 -5.02 -4.27
CA GLN A 23 -0.47 -5.89 -5.25
C GLN A 23 -1.46 -6.85 -5.91
N LYS A 24 -2.32 -7.52 -5.11
CA LYS A 24 -3.33 -8.46 -5.60
C LYS A 24 -4.43 -7.76 -6.39
N GLY A 25 -4.92 -6.61 -5.90
CA GLY A 25 -5.91 -5.79 -6.58
C GLY A 25 -5.43 -5.35 -7.97
N TYR A 26 -4.22 -4.80 -8.05
CA TYR A 26 -3.59 -4.40 -9.31
C TYR A 26 -3.32 -5.58 -10.25
N ALA A 27 -2.83 -6.71 -9.74
CA ALA A 27 -2.67 -7.92 -10.56
C ALA A 27 -4.01 -8.36 -11.15
N LYS A 28 -5.08 -8.32 -10.35
CA LYS A 28 -6.42 -8.69 -10.80
C LYS A 28 -6.97 -7.70 -11.83
N ALA A 29 -6.76 -6.40 -11.62
CA ALA A 29 -7.15 -5.38 -12.59
C ALA A 29 -6.43 -5.58 -13.93
N ALA A 30 -5.14 -5.90 -13.92
CA ALA A 30 -4.37 -6.22 -15.13
C ALA A 30 -4.91 -7.44 -15.89
N GLU A 31 -5.41 -8.47 -15.19
CA GLU A 31 -6.01 -9.64 -15.84
C GLU A 31 -7.31 -9.31 -16.59
N ASN A 32 -8.09 -8.33 -16.10
CA ASN A 32 -9.42 -8.00 -16.61
C ASN A 32 -9.44 -6.77 -17.51
N ALA A 33 -8.39 -5.96 -17.49
CA ALA A 33 -8.27 -4.76 -18.31
C ALA A 33 -8.32 -5.09 -19.81
N LYS A 34 -9.17 -4.38 -20.55
CA LYS A 34 -9.32 -4.51 -22.00
C LYS A 34 -8.37 -3.57 -22.75
N ASP A 35 -8.15 -2.37 -22.21
CA ASP A 35 -7.17 -1.43 -22.72
C ASP A 35 -5.74 -1.87 -22.39
N GLN A 36 -4.88 -1.91 -23.40
CA GLN A 36 -3.50 -2.39 -23.24
C GLN A 36 -2.64 -1.45 -22.39
N ASN A 37 -2.90 -0.14 -22.39
CA ASN A 37 -2.17 0.81 -21.57
C ASN A 37 -2.56 0.68 -20.10
N LEU A 38 -3.86 0.53 -19.82
CA LEU A 38 -4.36 0.29 -18.45
C LEU A 38 -3.87 -1.05 -17.91
N LYS A 39 -3.85 -2.10 -18.73
CA LYS A 39 -3.24 -3.37 -18.35
C LYS A 39 -1.78 -3.20 -17.94
N ALA A 40 -0.96 -2.57 -18.79
CA ALA A 40 0.45 -2.33 -18.49
C ALA A 40 0.65 -1.45 -17.25
N TYR A 41 -0.22 -0.46 -17.04
CA TYR A 41 -0.24 0.37 -15.84
C TYR A 41 -0.48 -0.47 -14.57
N PHE A 42 -1.51 -1.32 -14.57
CA PHE A 42 -1.84 -2.18 -13.44
C PHE A 42 -0.75 -3.23 -13.16
N GLU A 43 -0.13 -3.81 -14.19
CA GLU A 43 1.01 -4.72 -14.03
C GLU A 43 2.20 -4.03 -13.34
N ASN A 44 2.55 -2.82 -13.78
CA ASN A 44 3.60 -2.02 -13.15
C ASN A 44 3.28 -1.70 -11.68
N LYS A 45 2.04 -1.33 -11.38
CA LYS A 45 1.59 -1.02 -10.01
C LYS A 45 1.63 -2.25 -9.10
N SER A 46 1.23 -3.41 -9.61
CA SER A 46 1.35 -4.68 -8.87
C SER A 46 2.80 -4.99 -8.51
N GLY A 47 3.73 -4.86 -9.47
CA GLY A 47 5.16 -5.04 -9.24
C GLY A 47 5.73 -4.07 -8.20
N GLU A 48 5.36 -2.80 -8.30
CA GLU A 48 5.79 -1.75 -7.37
C GLU A 48 5.37 -2.04 -5.92
N ARG A 49 4.11 -2.44 -5.71
CA ARG A 49 3.59 -2.81 -4.38
C ARG A 49 4.28 -4.03 -3.80
N SER A 50 4.64 -5.01 -4.64
CA SER A 50 5.47 -6.16 -4.24
C SER A 50 6.86 -5.71 -3.76
N THR A 51 7.54 -4.85 -4.52
CA THR A 51 8.85 -4.29 -4.12
C THR A 51 8.76 -3.49 -2.83
N PHE A 52 7.72 -2.69 -2.64
CA PHE A 52 7.48 -1.96 -1.39
C PHE A 52 7.40 -2.90 -0.19
N ASN A 53 6.63 -3.99 -0.32
CA ASN A 53 6.49 -4.98 0.74
C ASN A 53 7.82 -5.65 1.08
N GLN A 54 8.58 -6.08 0.06
CA GLN A 54 9.86 -6.76 0.25
C GLN A 54 10.88 -5.86 0.95
N THR A 55 11.03 -4.61 0.48
CA THR A 55 11.97 -3.65 1.04
C THR A 55 11.62 -3.29 2.47
N LEU A 56 10.34 -2.97 2.74
CA LEU A 56 9.91 -2.61 4.09
C LEU A 56 10.02 -3.80 5.05
N ASN A 57 9.53 -4.98 4.67
CA ASN A 57 9.59 -6.17 5.54
C ASN A 57 11.02 -6.54 5.91
N LYS A 58 11.96 -6.45 4.95
CA LYS A 58 13.38 -6.71 5.23
C LYS A 58 13.93 -5.74 6.27
N GLU A 59 13.62 -4.45 6.14
CA GLU A 59 14.09 -3.44 7.09
C GLU A 59 13.46 -3.59 8.46
N LEU A 60 12.19 -3.96 8.53
CA LEU A 60 11.49 -4.18 9.79
C LEU A 60 12.09 -5.35 10.57
N VAL A 61 12.37 -6.47 9.90
CA VAL A 61 13.06 -7.60 10.54
C VAL A 61 14.43 -7.16 11.08
N ALA A 62 15.23 -6.45 10.27
CA ALA A 62 16.54 -5.97 10.72
C ALA A 62 16.44 -4.99 11.91
N SER A 63 15.57 -3.98 11.81
CA SER A 63 15.49 -2.90 12.80
C SER A 63 14.91 -3.36 14.14
N TYR A 64 13.89 -4.22 14.13
CA TYR A 64 13.21 -4.65 15.35
C TYR A 64 13.82 -5.91 15.98
N ASP A 65 14.69 -6.63 15.27
CA ASP A 65 15.55 -7.65 15.88
C ASP A 65 16.80 -7.01 16.52
N GLU A 66 17.32 -5.90 15.96
CA GLU A 66 18.46 -5.15 16.53
C GLU A 66 18.07 -4.32 17.77
N ILE A 67 16.85 -3.78 17.80
CA ILE A 67 16.30 -3.12 18.97
C ILE A 67 15.66 -4.22 19.82
N GLU A 68 16.20 -4.54 21.00
CA GLU A 68 15.61 -5.52 21.93
C GLU A 68 14.19 -5.10 22.35
N THR A 69 13.17 -5.38 21.53
CA THR A 69 11.80 -4.89 21.70
C THR A 69 10.85 -6.00 22.17
N GLU A 70 9.92 -5.64 23.07
CA GLU A 70 8.80 -6.51 23.52
C GLU A 70 7.82 -6.87 22.39
N GLY A 71 7.96 -6.27 21.21
CA GLY A 71 7.09 -6.45 20.04
C GLY A 71 7.89 -6.80 18.79
N SER A 72 8.51 -7.99 18.77
CA SER A 72 9.18 -8.52 17.58
C SER A 72 8.23 -8.54 16.37
N PHE A 73 8.75 -8.18 15.21
CA PHE A 73 8.00 -8.19 13.96
C PHE A 73 7.89 -9.63 13.43
N THR A 74 6.89 -10.38 13.90
CA THR A 74 6.76 -11.83 13.62
C THR A 74 6.22 -12.15 12.21
N GLY A 75 5.90 -11.15 11.39
CA GLY A 75 5.39 -11.33 10.03
C GLY A 75 4.03 -12.04 9.96
N SER A 76 3.34 -12.14 11.09
CA SER A 76 2.06 -12.83 11.26
C SER A 76 0.89 -11.99 10.77
N LEU A 77 0.88 -11.72 9.46
CA LEU A 77 -0.15 -10.93 8.80
C LEU A 77 -1.39 -11.77 8.50
N HIS A 78 -2.50 -11.46 9.16
CA HIS A 78 -3.78 -12.17 9.03
C HIS A 78 -5.02 -11.25 9.10
N ARG A 79 -5.05 -10.08 8.43
CA ARG A 79 -6.28 -9.28 8.33
C ARG A 79 -6.63 -8.69 6.95
N GLY A 80 -6.09 -9.20 5.85
CA GLY A 80 -6.47 -8.65 4.53
C GLY A 80 -7.90 -9.03 4.13
N TRP A 81 -8.79 -8.06 3.86
CA TRP A 81 -9.94 -8.32 2.99
C TRP A 81 -10.77 -7.12 2.46
N MET A 82 -10.73 -5.90 3.01
CA MET A 82 -11.83 -4.97 2.71
C MET A 82 -11.85 -4.40 1.28
N ASP A 83 -10.71 -4.12 0.65
CA ASP A 83 -10.70 -3.39 -0.64
C ASP A 83 -10.54 -4.29 -1.89
N ILE A 84 -10.06 -5.54 -1.74
CA ILE A 84 -9.90 -6.44 -2.91
C ILE A 84 -11.26 -6.86 -3.48
N LYS A 85 -12.30 -7.02 -2.63
CA LYS A 85 -13.66 -7.36 -3.09
C LYS A 85 -14.23 -6.35 -4.08
N ALA A 86 -13.89 -5.06 -3.93
CA ALA A 86 -14.38 -4.02 -4.82
C ALA A 86 -13.84 -4.21 -6.24
N PHE A 87 -12.53 -4.52 -6.38
CA PHE A 87 -11.93 -4.91 -7.66
C PHE A 87 -12.58 -6.15 -8.28
N PHE A 88 -13.02 -7.12 -7.47
CA PHE A 88 -13.73 -8.30 -7.97
C PHE A 88 -15.13 -8.00 -8.51
N SER A 89 -15.70 -6.83 -8.22
CA SER A 89 -17.07 -6.46 -8.59
C SER A 89 -17.12 -5.44 -9.73
N ALA A 90 -15.97 -4.96 -10.22
CA ALA A 90 -15.88 -3.93 -11.26
C ALA A 90 -16.06 -4.54 -12.66
N ASP A 91 -17.02 -4.02 -13.43
CA ASP A 91 -17.39 -4.55 -14.75
C ASP A 91 -16.66 -3.86 -15.93
N ASN A 92 -15.84 -2.83 -15.67
CA ASN A 92 -15.09 -2.10 -16.71
C ASN A 92 -13.76 -1.50 -16.19
N ASP A 93 -12.88 -1.13 -17.12
CA ASP A 93 -11.50 -0.66 -16.86
C ASP A 93 -11.45 0.63 -16.02
N GLU A 94 -12.40 1.55 -16.24
CA GLU A 94 -12.53 2.81 -15.51
C GLU A 94 -12.87 2.57 -14.04
N SER A 95 -13.85 1.71 -13.76
CA SER A 95 -14.21 1.32 -12.39
C SER A 95 -13.04 0.66 -11.66
N MET A 96 -12.22 -0.15 -12.35
CA MET A 96 -11.01 -0.74 -11.73
C MET A 96 -9.97 0.33 -11.42
N LEU A 97 -9.83 1.35 -12.26
CA LEU A 97 -8.92 2.47 -12.01
C LEU A 97 -9.39 3.33 -10.83
N GLU A 98 -10.68 3.65 -10.75
CA GLU A 98 -11.25 4.42 -9.63
C GLU A 98 -11.06 3.71 -8.28
N GLU A 99 -11.28 2.39 -8.22
CA GLU A 99 -11.05 1.59 -7.01
C GLU A 99 -9.56 1.58 -6.64
N ALA A 100 -8.66 1.52 -7.62
CA ALA A 100 -7.21 1.65 -7.39
C ALA A 100 -6.84 3.00 -6.78
N ILE A 101 -7.37 4.10 -7.33
CA ILE A 101 -7.15 5.45 -6.81
C ILE A 101 -7.68 5.57 -5.38
N ARG A 102 -8.86 5.01 -5.09
CA ARG A 102 -9.44 5.03 -3.75
C ARG A 102 -8.57 4.29 -2.74
N GLY A 103 -8.09 3.09 -3.11
CA GLY A 103 -7.17 2.31 -2.28
C GLY A 103 -5.85 3.04 -2.03
N ASP A 104 -5.29 3.68 -3.06
CA ASP A 104 -4.05 4.45 -2.94
C ASP A 104 -4.21 5.70 -2.07
N LYS A 105 -5.36 6.39 -2.13
CA LYS A 105 -5.69 7.51 -1.23
C LYS A 105 -5.78 7.06 0.23
N ALA A 106 -6.46 5.94 0.49
CA ALA A 106 -6.52 5.36 1.83
C ALA A 106 -5.13 4.92 2.34
N ALA A 107 -4.27 4.41 1.46
CA ALA A 107 -2.90 4.09 1.81
C ALA A 107 -2.10 5.34 2.20
N VAL A 108 -2.29 6.48 1.53
CA VAL A 108 -1.59 7.73 1.87
C VAL A 108 -1.82 8.14 3.32
N GLU A 109 -3.06 8.07 3.80
CA GLU A 109 -3.42 8.44 5.19
C GLU A 109 -2.69 7.55 6.21
N GLU A 110 -2.71 6.22 6.04
CA GLU A 110 -2.03 5.30 6.96
C GLU A 110 -0.50 5.46 6.94
N TYR A 111 0.09 5.81 5.79
CA TYR A 111 1.53 6.10 5.71
C TYR A 111 1.89 7.39 6.45
N GLU A 112 1.03 8.41 6.39
CA GLU A 112 1.21 9.66 7.13
C GLU A 112 1.11 9.40 8.64
N ASP A 113 0.10 8.64 9.07
CA ASP A 113 -0.09 8.28 10.48
C ASP A 113 1.12 7.52 11.06
N VAL A 114 1.74 6.61 10.27
CA VAL A 114 2.97 5.92 10.69
C VAL A 114 4.15 6.88 10.81
N LEU A 115 4.29 7.84 9.90
CA LEU A 115 5.40 8.79 9.90
C LEU A 115 5.35 9.81 11.05
N ASP A 116 4.18 9.99 11.66
CA ASP A 116 3.97 10.86 12.81
C ASP A 116 4.34 10.16 14.14
N ASP A 117 4.58 8.84 14.14
CA ASP A 117 5.05 8.10 15.31
C ASP A 117 6.51 8.44 15.63
N LYS A 118 6.78 8.86 16.88
CA LYS A 118 8.10 9.29 17.35
C LYS A 118 9.05 8.14 17.62
N ASP A 119 8.52 6.95 17.84
CA ASP A 119 9.30 5.74 18.10
C ASP A 119 9.72 5.05 16.79
N LEU A 120 9.31 5.60 15.63
CA LEU A 120 9.67 5.09 14.31
C LEU A 120 11.18 5.21 14.03
N PRO A 121 11.89 4.08 13.81
CA PRO A 121 13.30 4.10 13.46
C PRO A 121 13.56 4.89 12.17
N ALA A 122 14.64 5.69 12.14
CA ALA A 122 14.91 6.64 11.06
C ALA A 122 15.08 5.98 9.67
N ASN A 123 15.68 4.80 9.64
CA ASN A 123 15.83 3.93 8.47
C ASN A 123 14.47 3.45 7.93
N VAL A 124 13.59 2.96 8.81
CA VAL A 124 12.21 2.58 8.44
C VAL A 124 11.43 3.81 7.94
N ALA A 125 11.56 4.95 8.62
CA ALA A 125 10.93 6.21 8.22
C ALA A 125 11.36 6.66 6.81
N SER A 126 12.62 6.44 6.41
CA SER A 126 13.09 6.75 5.06
C SER A 126 12.33 5.94 4.01
N ILE A 127 12.20 4.62 4.23
CA ILE A 127 11.51 3.71 3.32
C ILE A 127 10.02 4.09 3.21
N ILE A 128 9.35 4.34 4.34
CA ILE A 128 7.94 4.76 4.35
C ILE A 128 7.74 6.07 3.59
N ARG A 129 8.62 7.07 3.77
CA ARG A 129 8.56 8.34 3.00
C ARG A 129 8.76 8.15 1.51
N GLU A 130 9.73 7.34 1.10
CA GLU A 130 9.99 7.05 -0.32
C GLU A 130 8.78 6.40 -0.99
N GLN A 131 8.18 5.42 -0.34
CA GLN A 131 6.96 4.77 -0.80
C GLN A 131 5.78 5.77 -0.87
N LEU A 132 5.56 6.57 0.18
CA LEU A 132 4.50 7.60 0.22
C LEU A 132 4.64 8.62 -0.93
N ILE A 133 5.86 9.11 -1.18
CA ILE A 133 6.14 10.04 -2.29
C ILE A 133 5.76 9.40 -3.63
N LYS A 134 6.09 8.11 -3.80
CA LYS A 134 5.77 7.41 -5.03
C LYS A 134 4.26 7.26 -5.22
N ILE A 135 3.53 6.82 -4.20
CA ILE A 135 2.05 6.70 -4.22
C ILE A 135 1.41 8.04 -4.59
N ARG A 136 1.81 9.13 -3.92
CA ARG A 136 1.31 10.49 -4.22
C ARG A 136 1.62 10.93 -5.65
N THR A 137 2.82 10.60 -6.15
CA THR A 137 3.22 10.90 -7.53
C THR A 137 2.33 10.16 -8.53
N ASP A 138 2.00 8.91 -8.25
CA ASP A 138 1.16 8.10 -9.12
C ASP A 138 -0.30 8.56 -9.09
N LEU A 139 -0.84 8.90 -7.91
CA LEU A 139 -2.16 9.52 -7.78
C LEU A 139 -2.27 10.82 -8.60
N ASN A 140 -1.23 11.65 -8.60
CA ASN A 140 -1.22 12.89 -9.38
C ASN A 140 -1.17 12.63 -10.90
N LYS A 141 -0.46 11.58 -11.33
CA LYS A 141 -0.43 11.18 -12.74
C LYS A 141 -1.80 10.69 -13.20
N VAL A 142 -2.48 9.88 -12.39
CA VAL A 142 -3.80 9.36 -12.77
C VAL A 142 -4.84 10.48 -12.88
N LYS A 143 -4.86 11.43 -11.94
CA LYS A 143 -5.71 12.64 -12.05
C LYS A 143 -5.49 13.39 -13.36
N SER A 144 -4.22 13.57 -13.76
CA SER A 144 -3.91 14.22 -15.05
C SER A 144 -4.34 13.40 -16.28
N MET A 145 -4.57 12.09 -16.13
CA MET A 145 -5.11 11.25 -17.20
C MET A 145 -6.64 11.31 -17.24
N GLU A 146 -7.31 11.38 -16.08
CA GLU A 146 -8.76 11.62 -15.98
C GLU A 146 -9.14 12.97 -16.61
N ASP A 147 -8.42 14.04 -16.26
CA ASP A 147 -8.64 15.40 -16.79
C ASP A 147 -8.41 15.54 -18.32
N LEU A 148 -7.78 14.56 -18.97
CA LEU A 148 -7.52 14.55 -20.43
C LEU A 148 -8.56 13.74 -21.22
N VAL A 149 -9.39 12.94 -20.54
CA VAL A 149 -10.39 12.06 -21.17
C VAL A 149 -11.81 12.65 -21.06
N ASP A 150 -12.02 13.61 -20.15
CA ASP A 150 -13.20 14.49 -20.07
C ASP A 150 -13.15 15.67 -21.09
#